data_AF-A0A534Q3A7-F1
#
_entry.id   AF-A0A534Q3A7-F1
#
_cell.length_a   1.000
_cell.length_b   1.000
_cell.length_c   1.000
_cell.angle_alpha   90.00
_cell.angle_beta   90.00
_cell.angle_gamma   90.00
#
_symmetry.space_group_name_H-M   'P 1'
#
loop_
_entity.id
_entity.type
_entity.pdbx_description
1 polymer ?
#
loop_
_entity_poly.entity_id
_entity_poly.type
_entity_poly.pdbx_seq_one_letter_code
_entity_poly.pdbx_strand_id
1 'polypeptide(L)'
;MARIPDEIIQQVRDRVDLVELVGRSVALKRAGRSYKGLCPFHGEKTPSFHVNPDRGSYYCFGCHEGGDAFSFLMKVENLTFAEAVRSLARDCGIEIPETRSSEGGVSEAAFAANEIAQSAYRAAFAEPGNPAAEYVAKRGLSPEDAQRFEIGFAPDRWDTVARALAAKGVPAQVGEKAGLLAARERGDGHYDRLRGRLTFPIRDARGRIIGFGGRALGDGQEPKYLNTPESPIFRKREAFYGLSAALAAIRRADRAVVVEGYFDRIALARAGVEESLATCGTALSEGHARNLRRRTRNVVLLFDGDEAGQRAMERSLEVLLPAGLRARAALLPPGTDPDDLLAREGAEALGALIEAAPAALDFAIDRAVARGCASPAEQADAVATVAPLLALIPSGVECSGFAQRLALSVGTEVRHV
;
A
#
# COMPACT_ATOMS: atom_id res chain seq x y z
N MET A 1 19.59 -2.28 -9.41
CA MET A 1 19.69 -0.83 -9.70
C MET A 1 21.12 -0.53 -10.09
N ALA A 2 21.35 0.05 -11.27
CA ALA A 2 22.67 0.57 -11.63
C ALA A 2 23.09 1.65 -10.62
N ARG A 3 24.33 1.55 -10.13
CA ARG A 3 24.92 2.53 -9.21
C ARG A 3 25.14 3.82 -10.01
N ILE A 4 24.54 4.92 -9.56
CA ILE A 4 24.84 6.25 -10.12
C ILE A 4 26.30 6.56 -9.74
N PRO A 5 27.17 6.97 -10.70
CA PRO A 5 28.55 7.32 -10.40
C PRO A 5 28.62 8.37 -9.28
N ASP A 6 29.51 8.16 -8.31
CA ASP A 6 29.64 9.05 -7.14
C ASP A 6 30.03 10.49 -7.58
N GLU A 7 30.77 10.62 -8.67
CA GLU A 7 31.10 11.91 -9.30
C GLU A 7 29.86 12.69 -9.76
N ILE A 8 28.86 12.00 -10.31
CA ILE A 8 27.61 12.64 -10.77
C ILE A 8 26.75 13.05 -9.59
N ILE A 9 26.68 12.21 -8.55
CA ILE A 9 26.00 12.56 -7.30
C ILE A 9 26.60 13.85 -6.73
N GLN A 10 27.93 13.98 -6.77
CA GLN A 10 28.62 15.18 -6.31
C GLN A 10 28.34 16.39 -7.21
N GLN A 11 28.41 16.24 -8.54
CA GLN A 11 28.07 17.32 -9.48
C GLN A 11 26.64 17.85 -9.27
N VAL A 12 25.68 16.95 -9.04
CA VAL A 12 24.29 17.34 -8.73
C VAL A 12 24.24 18.08 -7.39
N ARG A 13 24.92 17.58 -6.36
CA ARG A 13 24.98 18.24 -5.05
C ARG A 13 25.51 19.68 -5.16
N ASP A 14 26.55 19.88 -5.97
CA ASP A 14 27.23 21.18 -6.11
C ASP A 14 26.43 22.19 -6.95
N ARG A 15 25.54 21.71 -7.83
CA ARG A 15 24.78 22.56 -8.76
C ARG A 15 23.38 22.92 -8.25
N VAL A 16 22.84 22.15 -7.31
CA VAL A 16 21.51 22.40 -6.76
C VAL A 16 21.51 23.64 -5.86
N ASP A 17 20.67 24.61 -6.19
CA ASP A 17 20.31 25.67 -5.25
C ASP A 17 19.29 25.14 -4.24
N LEU A 18 19.78 24.88 -3.02
CA LEU A 18 18.92 24.37 -1.94
C LEU A 18 17.82 25.37 -1.52
N VAL A 19 18.07 26.67 -1.62
CA VAL A 19 17.08 27.70 -1.24
C VAL A 19 15.94 27.71 -2.25
N GLU A 20 16.27 27.63 -3.54
CA GLU A 20 15.27 27.54 -4.60
C GLU A 20 14.46 26.24 -4.47
N LEU A 21 15.14 25.10 -4.29
CA LEU A 21 14.49 23.80 -4.13
C LEU A 21 13.49 23.80 -2.98
N VAL A 22 13.91 24.26 -1.80
CA VAL A 22 13.02 24.35 -0.62
C VAL A 22 11.91 25.39 -0.85
N GLY A 23 12.24 26.49 -1.53
CA GLY A 23 11.30 27.57 -1.86
C GLY A 23 10.08 27.11 -2.66
N ARG A 24 10.17 25.98 -3.37
CA ARG A 24 9.05 25.35 -4.08
C ARG A 24 7.96 24.82 -3.13
N SER A 25 8.34 24.43 -1.91
CA SER A 25 7.42 23.83 -0.93
C SER A 25 7.17 24.72 0.28
N VAL A 26 8.08 25.66 0.57
CA VAL A 26 8.06 26.49 1.78
C VAL A 26 8.28 27.95 1.42
N ALA A 27 7.41 28.83 1.90
CA ALA A 27 7.65 30.27 1.83
C ALA A 27 8.83 30.64 2.75
N LEU A 28 10.00 30.88 2.15
CA LEU A 28 11.23 31.24 2.86
C LEU A 28 11.40 32.75 2.98
N LYS A 29 11.80 33.21 4.16
CA LYS A 29 12.23 34.59 4.43
C LYS A 29 13.71 34.62 4.81
N ARG A 30 14.43 35.63 4.33
CA ARG A 30 15.86 35.78 4.64
C ARG A 30 16.05 36.11 6.13
N ALA A 31 16.95 35.37 6.79
CA ALA A 31 17.33 35.52 8.18
C ALA A 31 18.87 35.49 8.29
N GLY A 32 19.48 36.67 8.12
CA GLY A 32 20.94 36.81 8.04
C GLY A 32 21.53 36.11 6.81
N ARG A 33 22.45 35.16 7.04
CA ARG A 33 23.03 34.30 5.99
C ARG A 33 22.20 33.06 5.67
N SER A 34 21.13 32.82 6.44
CA SER A 34 20.23 31.69 6.26
C SER A 34 18.85 32.15 5.79
N TYR A 35 17.99 31.20 5.44
CA TYR A 35 16.58 31.42 5.17
C TYR A 35 15.76 30.68 6.21
N LYS A 36 14.57 31.18 6.51
CA LYS A 36 13.68 30.64 7.54
C LYS A 36 12.25 30.54 7.02
N GLY A 37 11.55 29.45 7.36
CA GLY A 37 10.15 29.21 6.98
C GLY A 37 9.42 28.30 7.97
N LEU A 38 8.15 28.01 7.68
CA LEU A 38 7.40 26.96 8.39
C LEU A 38 7.89 25.60 7.88
N CYS A 39 8.06 24.65 8.78
CA CYS A 39 8.54 23.33 8.45
C CYS A 39 7.52 22.56 7.59
N PRO A 40 7.93 21.96 6.46
CA PRO A 40 7.05 21.14 5.64
C PRO A 40 6.82 19.73 6.23
N PHE A 41 7.57 19.37 7.29
CA PHE A 41 7.57 18.03 7.87
C PHE A 41 6.75 17.90 9.17
N HIS A 42 6.33 19.02 9.77
CA HIS A 42 5.44 19.02 10.93
C HIS A 42 4.62 20.31 10.98
N GLY A 43 3.47 20.28 11.66
CA GLY A 43 2.61 21.46 11.80
C GLY A 43 3.12 22.42 12.88
N GLU A 44 3.40 23.67 12.51
CA GLU A 44 3.78 24.73 13.44
C GLU A 44 3.20 26.09 13.02
N LYS A 45 3.12 27.04 13.97
CA LYS A 45 2.66 28.43 13.72
C LYS A 45 3.82 29.42 13.66
N THR A 46 4.93 29.10 14.31
CA THR A 46 6.14 29.92 14.34
C THR A 46 7.17 29.25 13.45
N PRO A 47 7.85 29.99 12.54
CA PRO A 47 8.90 29.39 11.72
C PRO A 47 9.99 28.76 12.60
N SER A 48 10.32 27.48 12.38
CA SER A 48 11.50 26.83 12.97
C SER A 48 12.38 26.13 11.93
N PHE A 49 11.97 26.14 10.66
CA PHE A 49 12.73 25.55 9.56
C PHE A 49 13.78 26.53 9.04
N HIS A 50 15.05 26.15 9.09
CA HIS A 50 16.17 26.94 8.60
C HIS A 50 16.85 26.26 7.41
N VAL A 51 17.20 27.05 6.39
CA VAL A 51 17.97 26.63 5.22
C VAL A 51 19.26 27.44 5.17
N ASN A 52 20.39 26.74 5.17
CA ASN A 52 21.70 27.37 5.08
C ASN A 52 22.32 27.06 3.71
N PRO A 53 22.36 28.02 2.78
CA PRO A 53 22.93 27.81 1.44
C PRO A 53 24.44 27.54 1.52
N ASP A 54 25.17 28.26 2.36
CA ASP A 54 26.63 28.11 2.51
C ASP A 54 27.04 26.71 2.96
N ARG A 55 26.20 26.05 3.78
CA ARG A 55 26.41 24.68 4.24
C ARG A 55 25.75 23.62 3.36
N GLY A 56 24.92 24.02 2.39
CA GLY A 56 24.13 23.08 1.58
C GLY A 56 23.18 22.21 2.40
N SER A 57 22.69 22.70 3.54
CA SER A 57 21.89 21.91 4.49
C SER A 57 20.68 22.67 5.03
N TYR A 58 19.61 21.95 5.32
CA TYR A 58 18.47 22.45 6.09
C TYR A 58 18.44 21.81 7.49
N TYR A 59 17.81 22.51 8.43
CA TYR A 59 17.53 21.99 9.76
C TYR A 59 16.29 22.64 10.37
N CYS A 60 15.42 21.83 10.98
CA CYS A 60 14.23 22.27 11.68
C CYS A 60 14.47 22.24 13.19
N PHE A 61 14.40 23.39 13.86
CA PHE A 61 14.57 23.45 15.31
C PHE A 61 13.35 22.93 16.10
N GLY A 62 12.18 22.83 15.46
CA GLY A 62 10.97 22.26 16.09
C GLY A 62 10.97 20.73 16.14
N CYS A 63 11.17 20.07 14.99
CA CYS A 63 11.10 18.60 14.87
C CYS A 63 12.47 17.91 14.70
N HIS A 64 13.57 18.68 14.68
CA HIS A 64 14.96 18.20 14.59
C HIS A 64 15.31 17.51 13.26
N GLU A 65 14.42 17.66 12.28
CA GLU A 65 14.59 17.16 10.93
C GLU A 65 15.66 17.97 10.19
N GLY A 66 16.62 17.30 9.56
CA GLY A 66 17.74 17.96 8.89
C GLY A 66 18.36 17.09 7.81
N GLY A 67 18.99 17.72 6.82
CA GLY A 67 19.58 17.03 5.70
C GLY A 67 20.04 17.97 4.59
N ASP A 68 20.39 17.38 3.45
CA ASP A 68 20.78 18.06 2.23
C ASP A 68 19.61 18.15 1.23
N ALA A 69 19.89 18.66 0.02
CA ALA A 69 18.90 18.75 -1.06
C ALA A 69 18.26 17.40 -1.42
N PHE A 70 19.04 16.31 -1.44
CA PHE A 70 18.50 14.98 -1.72
C PHE A 70 17.55 14.54 -0.62
N SER A 71 17.98 14.67 0.64
CA SER A 71 17.19 14.29 1.82
C SER A 71 15.87 15.07 1.89
N PHE A 72 15.92 16.36 1.57
CA PHE A 72 14.74 17.21 1.49
C PHE A 72 13.75 16.67 0.45
N LEU A 73 14.21 16.51 -0.80
CA LEU A 73 13.36 16.07 -1.90
C LEU A 73 12.81 14.66 -1.68
N MET A 74 13.62 13.75 -1.14
CA MET A 74 13.19 12.40 -0.76
C MET A 74 12.01 12.44 0.21
N LYS A 75 12.02 13.35 1.19
CA LYS A 75 10.95 13.44 2.19
C LYS A 75 9.70 14.14 1.67
N VAL A 76 9.88 15.23 0.91
CA VAL A 76 8.76 16.00 0.35
C VAL A 76 8.03 15.21 -0.74
N GLU A 77 8.76 14.56 -1.64
CA GLU A 77 8.20 13.86 -2.80
C GLU A 77 8.16 12.33 -2.63
N ASN A 78 8.55 11.81 -1.45
CA ASN A 78 8.59 10.37 -1.16
C ASN A 78 9.41 9.58 -2.20
N LEU A 79 10.59 10.11 -2.56
CA LEU A 79 11.51 9.51 -3.53
C LEU A 79 12.56 8.63 -2.84
N THR A 80 13.06 7.62 -3.55
CA THR A 80 14.32 6.97 -3.18
C THR A 80 15.51 7.89 -3.48
N PHE A 81 16.68 7.63 -2.89
CA PHE A 81 17.89 8.42 -3.12
C PHE A 81 18.24 8.51 -4.62
N ALA A 82 18.23 7.39 -5.34
CA ALA A 82 18.55 7.36 -6.76
C ALA A 82 17.54 8.15 -7.63
N GLU A 83 16.31 8.30 -7.17
CA GLU A 83 15.28 9.09 -7.87
C GLU A 83 15.40 10.57 -7.54
N ALA A 84 15.70 10.92 -6.29
CA ALA A 84 16.01 12.29 -5.91
C ALA A 84 17.25 12.81 -6.66
N VAL A 85 18.30 12.00 -6.78
CA VAL A 85 19.50 12.33 -7.57
C VAL A 85 19.12 12.55 -9.04
N ARG A 86 18.33 11.66 -9.66
CA ARG A 86 17.89 11.82 -11.05
C ARG A 86 17.00 13.05 -11.26
N SER A 87 16.11 13.34 -10.31
CA SER A 87 15.21 14.49 -10.41
C SER A 87 16.01 15.80 -10.38
N LEU A 88 16.90 15.95 -9.40
CA LEU A 88 17.75 17.12 -9.29
C LEU A 88 18.77 17.23 -10.43
N ALA A 89 19.26 16.11 -10.96
CA ALA A 89 20.12 16.11 -12.14
C ALA A 89 19.41 16.69 -13.37
N ARG A 90 18.14 16.31 -13.61
CA ARG A 90 17.33 16.90 -14.69
C ARG A 90 17.15 18.39 -14.51
N ASP A 91 16.81 18.83 -13.30
CA ASP A 91 16.63 20.26 -12.99
C ASP A 91 17.92 21.06 -13.23
N CYS A 92 19.07 20.45 -12.96
CA CYS A 92 20.39 21.06 -13.14
C CYS A 92 20.96 20.90 -14.57
N GLY A 93 20.28 20.19 -15.47
CA GLY A 93 20.79 19.86 -16.81
C GLY A 93 22.03 18.95 -16.78
N ILE A 94 22.17 18.13 -15.74
CA ILE A 94 23.25 17.13 -15.62
C ILE A 94 22.76 15.81 -16.21
N GLU A 95 23.41 15.35 -17.27
CA GLU A 95 23.14 14.03 -17.82
C GLU A 95 23.71 12.96 -16.90
N ILE A 96 22.85 12.10 -16.38
CA ILE A 96 23.28 10.86 -15.76
C ILE A 96 23.40 9.83 -16.88
N PRO A 97 24.59 9.25 -17.14
CA PRO A 97 24.75 8.15 -18.07
C PRO A 97 23.74 7.08 -17.71
N GLU A 98 22.71 6.98 -18.53
CA GLU A 98 21.87 5.81 -18.51
C GLU A 98 22.78 4.68 -19.00
N THR A 99 23.30 3.88 -18.08
CA THR A 99 23.29 2.45 -18.38
C THR A 99 21.85 2.18 -18.75
N ARG A 100 21.57 2.10 -20.06
CA ARG A 100 20.34 1.54 -20.59
C ARG A 100 20.30 0.12 -20.05
N SER A 101 19.89 -0.05 -18.80
CA SER A 101 19.24 -1.27 -18.42
C SER A 101 18.05 -1.31 -19.36
N SER A 102 17.98 -2.35 -20.16
CA SER A 102 16.78 -2.72 -20.91
C SER A 102 15.52 -2.63 -20.03
N GLU A 103 15.65 -2.70 -18.70
CA GLU A 103 14.63 -2.50 -17.69
C GLU A 103 14.00 -1.09 -17.64
N GLY A 104 14.73 0.01 -17.83
CA GLY A 104 14.19 1.37 -17.68
C GLY A 104 13.15 1.73 -18.75
N GLY A 105 13.47 1.46 -20.02
CA GLY A 105 12.52 1.62 -21.12
C GLY A 105 11.38 0.61 -21.09
N VAL A 106 11.62 -0.61 -20.60
CA VAL A 106 10.58 -1.64 -20.43
C VAL A 106 9.57 -1.23 -19.36
N SER A 107 10.01 -0.64 -18.24
CA SER A 107 9.11 -0.16 -17.19
C SER A 107 8.21 0.98 -17.68
N GLU A 108 8.75 1.97 -18.40
CA GLU A 108 7.94 3.10 -18.89
C GLU A 108 6.90 2.65 -19.94
N ALA A 109 7.30 1.77 -20.86
CA ALA A 109 6.38 1.17 -21.82
C ALA A 109 5.27 0.35 -21.13
N ALA A 110 5.59 -0.36 -20.04
CA ALA A 110 4.61 -1.10 -19.26
C ALA A 110 3.62 -0.17 -18.52
N PHE A 111 4.07 0.96 -17.96
CA PHE A 111 3.18 1.97 -17.39
C PHE A 111 2.22 2.53 -18.45
N ALA A 112 2.75 2.91 -19.61
CA ALA A 112 1.92 3.40 -20.71
C ALA A 112 0.89 2.36 -21.19
N ALA A 113 1.27 1.08 -21.28
CA ALA A 113 0.36 0.00 -21.65
C ALA A 113 -0.76 -0.18 -20.62
N ASN A 114 -0.46 -0.07 -19.32
CA ASN A 114 -1.47 -0.13 -18.27
C ASN A 114 -2.45 1.05 -18.34
N GLU A 115 -2.00 2.27 -18.62
CA GLU A 115 -2.89 3.44 -18.80
C GLU A 115 -3.82 3.27 -20.01
N ILE A 116 -3.30 2.68 -21.11
CA ILE A 116 -4.12 2.34 -22.28
C ILE A 116 -5.17 1.28 -21.92
N ALA A 117 -4.79 0.23 -21.19
CA ALA A 117 -5.71 -0.80 -20.74
C ALA A 117 -6.79 -0.24 -19.83
N GLN A 118 -6.43 0.62 -18.86
CA GLN A 118 -7.41 1.29 -18.00
C GLN A 118 -8.39 2.13 -18.81
N SER A 119 -7.90 2.90 -19.79
CA SER A 119 -8.76 3.68 -20.68
C SER A 119 -9.74 2.79 -21.44
N ALA A 120 -9.29 1.64 -21.94
CA ALA A 120 -10.14 0.66 -22.62
C ALA A 120 -11.19 0.05 -21.68
N TYR A 121 -10.81 -0.32 -20.45
CA TYR A 121 -11.73 -0.87 -19.46
C TYR A 121 -12.78 0.15 -18.99
N ARG A 122 -12.40 1.41 -18.82
CA ARG A 122 -13.31 2.50 -18.47
C ARG A 122 -14.29 2.80 -19.61
N ALA A 123 -13.81 2.80 -20.85
CA ALA A 123 -14.68 2.96 -22.02
C ALA A 123 -15.70 1.82 -22.10
N ALA A 124 -15.28 0.57 -21.95
CA ALA A 124 -16.16 -0.59 -21.94
C ALA A 124 -17.18 -0.57 -20.77
N PHE A 125 -16.78 -0.07 -19.59
CA PHE A 125 -17.68 0.08 -18.45
C PHE A 125 -18.75 1.15 -18.68
N ALA A 126 -18.45 2.16 -19.50
CA ALA A 126 -19.39 3.23 -19.83
C ALA A 126 -20.39 2.83 -20.95
N GLU A 127 -20.19 1.70 -21.62
CA GLU A 127 -21.12 1.22 -22.66
C GLU A 127 -22.48 0.87 -22.03
N PRO A 128 -23.61 1.39 -22.57
CA PRO A 128 -24.93 1.08 -22.05
C PRO A 128 -25.24 -0.42 -22.05
N GLY A 129 -25.85 -0.91 -20.95
CA GLY A 129 -26.29 -2.31 -20.84
C GLY A 129 -25.17 -3.32 -20.59
N ASN A 130 -23.97 -2.87 -20.22
CA ASN A 130 -22.91 -3.81 -19.86
C ASN A 130 -23.21 -4.48 -18.49
N PRO A 131 -22.91 -5.78 -18.34
CA PRO A 131 -23.23 -6.53 -17.12
C PRO A 131 -22.44 -6.07 -15.89
N ALA A 132 -21.30 -5.40 -16.09
CA ALA A 132 -20.47 -4.88 -15.01
C ALA A 132 -21.13 -3.72 -14.27
N ALA A 133 -21.74 -2.78 -15.00
CA ALA A 133 -22.47 -1.67 -14.39
C ALA A 133 -23.65 -2.16 -13.55
N GLU A 134 -24.40 -3.15 -14.05
CA GLU A 134 -25.49 -3.77 -13.29
C GLU A 134 -24.99 -4.47 -12.02
N TYR A 135 -23.84 -5.17 -12.11
CA TYR A 135 -23.24 -5.82 -10.95
C TYR A 135 -22.82 -4.81 -9.88
N VAL A 136 -22.16 -3.72 -10.27
CA VAL A 136 -21.73 -2.64 -9.39
C VAL A 136 -22.94 -1.98 -8.71
N ALA A 137 -24.02 -1.74 -9.45
CA ALA A 137 -25.26 -1.21 -8.90
C ALA A 137 -25.93 -2.17 -7.90
N LYS A 138 -25.95 -3.48 -8.19
CA LYS A 138 -26.43 -4.53 -7.26
C LYS A 138 -25.60 -4.61 -5.97
N ARG A 139 -24.33 -4.19 -6.02
CA ARG A 139 -23.44 -4.03 -4.85
C ARG A 139 -23.61 -2.69 -4.14
N GLY A 140 -24.63 -1.89 -4.50
CA GLY A 140 -24.91 -0.61 -3.85
C GLY A 140 -23.85 0.48 -4.10
N LEU A 141 -23.00 0.32 -5.11
CA LEU A 141 -22.03 1.34 -5.53
C LEU A 141 -22.67 2.30 -6.53
N SER A 142 -22.56 3.60 -6.26
CA SER A 142 -23.08 4.63 -7.17
C SER A 142 -22.18 4.83 -8.40
N PRO A 143 -22.65 5.52 -9.46
CA PRO A 143 -21.79 5.92 -10.56
C PRO A 143 -20.58 6.76 -10.11
N GLU A 144 -20.75 7.61 -9.10
CA GLU A 144 -19.69 8.39 -8.49
C GLU A 144 -18.67 7.51 -7.76
N ASP A 145 -19.13 6.45 -7.06
CA ASP A 145 -18.24 5.45 -6.47
C ASP A 145 -17.44 4.74 -7.57
N ALA A 146 -18.11 4.27 -8.62
CA ALA A 146 -17.45 3.62 -9.75
C ALA A 146 -16.42 4.54 -10.43
N GLN A 147 -16.68 5.86 -10.49
CA GLN A 147 -15.72 6.85 -10.95
C GLN A 147 -14.57 7.05 -9.96
N ARG A 148 -14.85 7.26 -8.68
CA ARG A 148 -13.87 7.50 -7.60
C ARG A 148 -12.88 6.35 -7.46
N PHE A 149 -13.35 5.11 -7.58
CA PHE A 149 -12.52 3.90 -7.50
C PHE A 149 -12.04 3.41 -8.87
N GLU A 150 -12.32 4.17 -9.92
CA GLU A 150 -11.88 3.92 -11.28
C GLU A 150 -12.22 2.50 -11.79
N ILE A 151 -13.38 1.99 -11.36
CA ILE A 151 -13.86 0.66 -11.74
C ILE A 151 -14.05 0.63 -13.26
N GLY A 152 -13.51 -0.40 -13.90
CA GLY A 152 -13.67 -0.65 -15.33
C GLY A 152 -14.28 -2.02 -15.60
N PHE A 153 -14.50 -2.33 -16.87
CA PHE A 153 -15.00 -3.62 -17.34
C PHE A 153 -14.05 -4.19 -18.38
N ALA A 154 -13.59 -5.41 -18.16
CA ALA A 154 -12.96 -6.22 -19.20
C ALA A 154 -14.06 -7.06 -19.86
N PRO A 155 -14.49 -6.73 -21.11
CA PRO A 155 -15.50 -7.50 -21.81
C PRO A 155 -15.10 -8.97 -21.97
N ASP A 156 -16.08 -9.85 -22.17
CA ASP A 156 -15.79 -11.25 -22.53
C ASP A 156 -15.37 -11.35 -24.01
N ARG A 157 -14.20 -10.79 -24.30
CA ARG A 157 -13.56 -10.73 -25.62
C ARG A 157 -12.09 -11.06 -25.45
N TRP A 158 -11.48 -11.61 -26.50
CA TRP A 158 -10.09 -12.06 -26.46
C TRP A 158 -9.07 -10.96 -26.77
N ASP A 159 -9.50 -9.78 -27.19
CA ASP A 159 -8.61 -8.78 -27.83
C ASP A 159 -8.97 -7.32 -27.53
N THR A 160 -9.69 -7.02 -26.44
CA THR A 160 -10.06 -5.64 -26.06
C THR A 160 -8.81 -4.78 -25.84
N VAL A 161 -7.90 -5.22 -24.98
CA VAL A 161 -6.64 -4.55 -24.68
C VAL A 161 -5.67 -4.69 -25.85
N ALA A 162 -5.59 -5.87 -26.48
CA ALA A 162 -4.73 -6.07 -27.64
C ALA A 162 -5.02 -5.06 -28.76
N ARG A 163 -6.31 -4.82 -29.08
CA ARG A 163 -6.73 -3.79 -30.05
C ARG A 163 -6.42 -2.38 -29.59
N ALA A 164 -6.66 -2.07 -28.31
CA ALA A 164 -6.37 -0.75 -27.76
C ALA A 164 -4.87 -0.39 -27.82
N LEU A 165 -4.01 -1.37 -27.52
CA LEU A 165 -2.55 -1.22 -27.64
C LEU A 165 -2.14 -1.04 -29.11
N ALA A 166 -2.64 -1.88 -30.01
CA ALA A 166 -2.35 -1.78 -31.44
C ALA A 166 -2.78 -0.42 -32.03
N ALA A 167 -3.96 0.10 -31.65
CA ALA A 167 -4.44 1.41 -32.08
C ALA A 167 -3.56 2.58 -31.60
N LYS A 168 -2.75 2.37 -30.56
CA LYS A 168 -1.77 3.33 -30.04
C LYS A 168 -0.35 3.05 -30.51
N GLY A 169 -0.15 2.08 -31.41
CA GLY A 169 1.17 1.69 -31.91
C GLY A 169 2.03 0.97 -30.87
N VAL A 170 1.44 0.45 -29.79
CA VAL A 170 2.17 -0.28 -28.75
C VAL A 170 2.26 -1.76 -29.13
N PRO A 171 3.49 -2.34 -29.23
CA PRO A 171 3.65 -3.75 -29.56
C PRO A 171 3.02 -4.69 -28.52
N ALA A 172 2.44 -5.81 -28.97
CA ALA A 172 1.79 -6.79 -28.09
C ALA A 172 2.72 -7.36 -27.01
N GLN A 173 4.03 -7.46 -27.30
CA GLN A 173 5.04 -7.90 -26.34
C GLN A 173 5.18 -6.96 -25.14
N VAL A 174 4.86 -5.67 -25.30
CA VAL A 174 4.79 -4.73 -24.16
C VAL A 174 3.59 -5.07 -23.29
N GLY A 175 2.43 -5.34 -23.88
CA GLY A 175 1.23 -5.78 -23.16
C GLY A 175 1.43 -7.12 -22.44
N GLU A 176 2.17 -8.05 -23.04
CA GLU A 176 2.56 -9.31 -22.40
C GLU A 176 3.47 -9.06 -21.18
N LYS A 177 4.52 -8.25 -21.35
CA LYS A 177 5.45 -7.90 -20.25
C LYS A 177 4.77 -7.13 -19.13
N ALA A 178 3.76 -6.32 -19.43
CA ALA A 178 2.94 -5.62 -18.44
C ALA A 178 1.95 -6.55 -17.72
N GLY A 179 1.81 -7.80 -18.16
CA GLY A 179 0.85 -8.76 -17.58
C GLY A 179 -0.59 -8.54 -18.04
N LEU A 180 -0.81 -7.81 -19.13
CA LEU A 180 -2.14 -7.54 -19.70
C LEU A 180 -2.53 -8.59 -20.73
N LEU A 181 -1.55 -9.05 -21.50
CA LEU A 181 -1.72 -10.05 -22.55
C LEU A 181 -1.03 -11.38 -22.19
N ALA A 182 -1.46 -12.44 -22.84
CA ALA A 182 -0.79 -13.74 -22.85
C ALA A 182 -0.57 -14.17 -24.30
N ALA A 183 0.59 -14.75 -24.60
CA ALA A 183 0.84 -15.39 -25.87
C ALA A 183 -0.03 -16.65 -26.03
N ARG A 184 -0.47 -16.94 -27.25
CA ARG A 184 -1.17 -18.20 -27.55
C ARG A 184 -0.19 -19.37 -27.48
N GLU A 185 -0.62 -20.50 -26.93
CA GLU A 185 0.19 -21.72 -26.91
C GLU A 185 0.34 -22.35 -28.30
N ARG A 186 -0.64 -22.13 -29.18
CA ARG A 186 -0.64 -22.60 -30.57
C ARG A 186 -1.01 -21.46 -31.52
N GLY A 187 -0.20 -21.27 -32.55
CA GLY A 187 -0.33 -20.20 -33.53
C GLY A 187 0.28 -18.87 -33.07
N ASP A 188 0.22 -17.87 -33.96
CA ASP A 188 0.75 -16.55 -33.67
C ASP A 188 -0.27 -15.67 -32.93
N GLY A 189 0.24 -14.76 -32.09
CA GLY A 189 -0.51 -13.67 -31.50
C GLY A 189 -0.77 -13.80 -30.00
N HIS A 190 -1.49 -12.80 -29.49
CA HIS A 190 -1.75 -12.61 -28.07
C HIS A 190 -3.24 -12.53 -27.79
N TYR A 191 -3.61 -12.73 -26.54
CA TYR A 191 -4.97 -12.52 -26.06
C TYR A 191 -5.00 -11.84 -24.69
N ASP A 192 -6.10 -11.15 -24.41
CA ASP A 192 -6.33 -10.44 -23.15
C ASP A 192 -6.39 -11.41 -21.97
N ARG A 193 -5.66 -11.14 -20.88
CA ARG A 193 -5.71 -11.98 -19.67
C ARG A 193 -7.00 -11.81 -18.87
N LEU A 194 -7.43 -10.57 -18.67
CA LEU A 194 -8.70 -10.27 -18.00
C LEU A 194 -9.81 -10.20 -19.04
N ARG A 195 -10.86 -11.00 -18.84
CA ARG A 195 -12.03 -11.12 -19.73
C ARG A 195 -13.26 -11.39 -18.89
N GLY A 196 -14.41 -10.84 -19.24
CA GLY A 196 -15.68 -11.01 -18.52
C GLY A 196 -15.67 -10.56 -17.05
N ARG A 197 -14.84 -9.56 -16.70
CA ARG A 197 -14.53 -9.21 -15.31
C ARG A 197 -14.69 -7.71 -15.04
N LEU A 198 -15.13 -7.34 -13.83
CA LEU A 198 -14.82 -6.01 -13.29
C LEU A 198 -13.32 -5.87 -13.14
N THR A 199 -12.82 -4.66 -13.36
CA THR A 199 -11.40 -4.34 -13.21
C THR A 199 -11.20 -3.26 -12.16
N PHE A 200 -10.17 -3.45 -11.35
CA PHE A 200 -9.75 -2.54 -10.29
C PHE A 200 -8.28 -2.16 -10.55
N PRO A 201 -7.97 -0.92 -10.97
CA PRO A 201 -6.58 -0.54 -11.21
C PRO A 201 -5.81 -0.51 -9.88
N ILE A 202 -4.64 -1.15 -9.89
CA ILE A 202 -3.72 -1.15 -8.74
C ILE A 202 -2.66 -0.10 -9.04
N ARG A 203 -2.53 0.90 -8.15
CA ARG A 203 -1.61 2.02 -8.31
C ARG A 203 -0.45 1.93 -7.30
N ASP A 204 0.75 2.30 -7.76
CA ASP A 204 1.90 2.46 -6.87
C ASP A 204 1.77 3.70 -5.97
N ALA A 205 2.79 3.98 -5.15
CA ALA A 205 2.79 5.14 -4.26
C ALA A 205 2.78 6.50 -4.99
N ARG A 206 3.08 6.53 -6.30
CA ARG A 206 3.04 7.73 -7.16
C ARG A 206 1.72 7.87 -7.89
N GLY A 207 0.81 6.92 -7.71
CA GLY A 207 -0.44 6.90 -8.44
C GLY A 207 -0.32 6.32 -9.85
N ARG A 208 0.78 5.67 -10.24
CA ARG A 208 0.87 5.04 -11.58
C ARG A 208 0.25 3.66 -11.56
N ILE A 209 -0.47 3.27 -12.61
CA ILE A 209 -1.07 1.94 -12.69
C ILE A 209 0.02 0.89 -12.91
N ILE A 210 0.16 -0.02 -11.96
CA ILE A 210 1.13 -1.12 -12.01
C ILE A 210 0.49 -2.43 -12.44
N GLY A 211 -0.80 -2.63 -12.19
CA GLY A 211 -1.52 -3.81 -12.61
C GLY A 211 -3.00 -3.69 -12.33
N PHE A 212 -3.72 -4.81 -12.42
CA PHE A 212 -5.17 -4.83 -12.25
C PHE A 212 -5.61 -6.02 -11.41
N GLY A 213 -6.60 -5.78 -10.56
CA GLY A 213 -7.46 -6.82 -10.01
C GLY A 213 -8.68 -7.04 -10.89
N GLY A 214 -9.12 -8.28 -11.00
CA GLY A 214 -10.23 -8.69 -11.86
C GLY A 214 -11.25 -9.53 -11.10
N ARG A 215 -12.51 -9.11 -11.04
CA ARG A 215 -13.59 -9.87 -10.40
C ARG A 215 -14.54 -10.46 -11.45
N ALA A 216 -14.72 -11.78 -11.43
CA ALA A 216 -15.71 -12.47 -12.25
C ALA A 216 -17.13 -11.95 -11.98
N LEU A 217 -17.90 -11.81 -13.07
CA LEU A 217 -19.29 -11.32 -13.04
C LEU A 217 -20.32 -12.45 -13.00
N GLY A 218 -20.03 -13.59 -13.64
CA GLY A 218 -20.96 -14.71 -13.80
C GLY A 218 -20.58 -15.94 -12.98
N ASP A 219 -21.57 -16.78 -12.70
CA ASP A 219 -21.38 -18.07 -12.05
C ASP A 219 -20.61 -19.03 -12.97
N GLY A 220 -19.56 -19.67 -12.44
CA GLY A 220 -18.72 -20.63 -13.17
C GLY A 220 -17.44 -20.04 -13.79
N GLN A 221 -17.23 -18.72 -13.75
CA GLN A 221 -15.96 -18.13 -14.19
C GLN A 221 -14.90 -18.16 -13.08
N GLU A 222 -14.09 -19.22 -13.07
CA GLU A 222 -12.97 -19.35 -12.15
C GLU A 222 -11.65 -18.75 -12.69
N PRO A 223 -10.76 -18.23 -11.82
CA PRO A 223 -10.99 -17.98 -10.40
C PRO A 223 -11.94 -16.79 -10.19
N LYS A 224 -12.68 -16.76 -9.08
CA LYS A 224 -13.55 -15.62 -8.68
C LYS A 224 -12.83 -14.26 -8.74
N TYR A 225 -11.60 -14.20 -8.23
CA TYR A 225 -10.70 -13.05 -8.40
C TYR A 225 -9.43 -13.45 -9.14
N LEU A 226 -9.00 -12.61 -10.08
CA LEU A 226 -7.79 -12.78 -10.87
C LEU A 226 -7.01 -11.47 -10.91
N ASN A 227 -5.75 -11.49 -10.54
CA ASN A 227 -4.87 -10.32 -10.69
C ASN A 227 -3.96 -10.50 -11.89
N THR A 228 -3.51 -9.39 -12.47
CA THR A 228 -2.38 -9.41 -13.41
C THR A 228 -1.19 -10.14 -12.76
N PRO A 229 -0.41 -10.93 -13.53
CA PRO A 229 0.75 -11.63 -13.01
C PRO A 229 1.86 -10.65 -12.60
N GLU A 230 2.89 -11.17 -11.92
CA GLU A 230 4.12 -10.43 -11.65
C GLU A 230 4.68 -9.81 -12.94
N SER A 231 5.17 -8.58 -12.85
CA SER A 231 5.73 -7.83 -13.97
C SER A 231 6.90 -6.95 -13.51
N PRO A 232 7.66 -6.32 -14.41
CA PRO A 232 8.71 -5.37 -14.02
C PRO A 232 8.21 -4.21 -13.15
N ILE A 233 6.91 -3.90 -13.19
CA ILE A 233 6.29 -2.80 -12.45
C ILE A 233 5.29 -3.25 -11.37
N PHE A 234 4.89 -4.52 -11.37
CA PHE A 234 3.93 -5.08 -10.40
C PHE A 234 4.50 -6.26 -9.64
N ARG A 235 4.51 -6.10 -8.31
CA ARG A 235 4.85 -7.17 -7.37
C ARG A 235 3.70 -7.41 -6.42
N LYS A 236 2.99 -8.52 -6.57
CA LYS A 236 1.78 -8.83 -5.81
C LYS A 236 2.03 -8.86 -4.30
N ARG A 237 3.23 -9.30 -3.90
CA ARG A 237 3.65 -9.39 -2.49
C ARG A 237 4.06 -8.03 -1.89
N GLU A 238 4.10 -6.95 -2.65
CA GLU A 238 4.48 -5.62 -2.18
C GLU A 238 3.38 -4.57 -2.39
N ALA A 239 2.44 -4.85 -3.29
CA ALA A 239 1.41 -3.92 -3.73
C ALA A 239 0.14 -4.00 -2.88
N PHE A 240 -0.39 -2.83 -2.54
CA PHE A 240 -1.72 -2.67 -1.95
C PHE A 240 -2.65 -1.98 -2.94
N TYR A 241 -3.87 -2.47 -3.05
CA TYR A 241 -4.94 -1.70 -3.67
C TYR A 241 -5.35 -0.54 -2.77
N GLY A 242 -5.56 0.63 -3.37
CA GLY A 242 -5.87 1.87 -2.65
C GLY A 242 -4.67 2.64 -2.10
N LEU A 243 -3.43 2.15 -2.29
CA LEU A 243 -2.23 2.72 -1.67
C LEU A 243 -2.07 4.22 -1.93
N SER A 244 -2.07 4.64 -3.19
CA SER A 244 -1.88 6.04 -3.56
C SER A 244 -2.91 6.96 -2.92
N ALA A 245 -4.18 6.54 -2.91
CA ALA A 245 -5.28 7.31 -2.34
C ALA A 245 -5.20 7.37 -0.81
N ALA A 246 -4.70 6.32 -0.17
CA ALA A 246 -4.63 6.23 1.28
C ALA A 246 -3.44 6.99 1.90
N LEU A 247 -2.40 7.38 1.13
CA LEU A 247 -1.16 7.95 1.70
C LEU A 247 -1.39 9.16 2.60
N ALA A 248 -2.24 10.10 2.18
CA ALA A 248 -2.53 11.30 2.95
C ALA A 248 -3.31 10.97 4.24
N ALA A 249 -4.28 10.06 4.13
CA ALA A 249 -5.08 9.61 5.27
C ALA A 249 -4.25 8.81 6.28
N ILE A 250 -3.36 7.91 5.81
CA ILE A 250 -2.43 7.16 6.66
C ILE A 250 -1.56 8.11 7.48
N ARG A 251 -1.02 9.16 6.85
CA ARG A 251 -0.21 10.17 7.54
C ARG A 251 -1.03 10.95 8.58
N ARG A 252 -2.26 11.32 8.24
CA ARG A 252 -3.14 12.11 9.11
C ARG A 252 -3.60 11.31 10.34
N ALA A 253 -3.97 10.04 10.14
CA ALA A 253 -4.45 9.15 11.19
C ALA A 253 -3.31 8.45 11.96
N ASP A 254 -2.07 8.52 11.45
CA ASP A 254 -0.94 7.66 11.85
C ASP A 254 -1.36 6.18 11.98
N ARG A 255 -2.09 5.69 10.98
CA ARG A 255 -2.65 4.34 10.94
C ARG A 255 -2.85 3.87 9.52
N ALA A 256 -2.70 2.57 9.29
CA ALA A 256 -3.21 1.90 8.08
C ALA A 256 -4.23 0.83 8.48
N VAL A 257 -5.35 0.75 7.78
CA VAL A 257 -6.33 -0.34 7.94
C VAL A 257 -6.15 -1.31 6.79
N VAL A 258 -5.92 -2.60 7.06
CA VAL A 258 -5.66 -3.61 6.03
C VAL A 258 -6.76 -4.66 6.00
N VAL A 259 -7.31 -4.88 4.82
CA VAL A 259 -8.32 -5.91 4.49
C VAL A 259 -7.81 -6.81 3.35
N GLU A 260 -8.54 -7.88 3.05
CA GLU A 260 -8.18 -8.82 1.98
C GLU A 260 -8.79 -8.47 0.62
N GLY A 261 -10.01 -7.90 0.60
CA GLY A 261 -10.79 -7.71 -0.61
C GLY A 261 -10.81 -6.28 -1.16
N TYR A 262 -10.94 -6.17 -2.48
CA TYR A 262 -11.14 -4.89 -3.17
C TYR A 262 -12.42 -4.17 -2.72
N PHE A 263 -13.52 -4.92 -2.57
CA PHE A 263 -14.81 -4.37 -2.11
C PHE A 263 -14.75 -3.95 -0.65
N ASP A 264 -14.10 -4.73 0.22
CA ASP A 264 -13.91 -4.38 1.63
C ASP A 264 -13.22 -3.02 1.79
N ARG A 265 -12.16 -2.79 1.00
CA ARG A 265 -11.46 -1.51 0.99
C ARG A 265 -12.34 -0.39 0.43
N ILE A 266 -13.15 -0.67 -0.59
CA ILE A 266 -14.11 0.29 -1.15
C ILE A 266 -15.14 0.67 -0.08
N ALA A 267 -15.73 -0.29 0.62
CA ALA A 267 -16.68 -0.06 1.71
C ALA A 267 -16.06 0.80 2.82
N LEU A 268 -14.86 0.45 3.28
CA LEU A 268 -14.12 1.26 4.26
C LEU A 268 -13.89 2.71 3.79
N ALA A 269 -13.44 2.90 2.55
CA ALA A 269 -13.22 4.23 2.00
C ALA A 269 -14.52 5.04 1.79
N ARG A 270 -15.66 4.39 1.59
CA ARG A 270 -17.00 5.01 1.57
C ARG A 270 -17.48 5.38 2.97
N ALA A 271 -17.08 4.61 3.98
CA ALA A 271 -17.32 4.89 5.39
C ALA A 271 -16.41 5.99 5.99
N GLY A 272 -15.53 6.60 5.18
CA GLY A 272 -14.59 7.63 5.64
C GLY A 272 -13.27 7.10 6.20
N VAL A 273 -13.06 5.77 6.20
CA VAL A 273 -11.80 5.11 6.57
C VAL A 273 -10.87 5.11 5.35
N GLU A 274 -10.43 6.29 4.96
CA GLU A 274 -9.64 6.52 3.75
C GLU A 274 -8.23 5.91 3.81
N GLU A 275 -7.71 5.66 5.01
CA GLU A 275 -6.42 5.01 5.26
C GLU A 275 -6.44 3.48 5.03
N SER A 276 -7.54 2.97 4.48
CA SER A 276 -7.74 1.55 4.17
C SER A 276 -7.03 1.08 2.91
N LEU A 277 -6.46 -0.12 3.00
CA LEU A 277 -5.67 -0.82 1.98
C LEU A 277 -6.18 -2.25 1.84
N ALA A 278 -6.18 -2.80 0.62
CA ALA A 278 -6.41 -4.23 0.40
C ALA A 278 -5.16 -4.94 -0.12
N THR A 279 -4.89 -6.14 0.37
CA THR A 279 -3.91 -7.02 -0.29
C THR A 279 -4.45 -7.43 -1.67
N CYS A 280 -3.55 -7.60 -2.63
CA CYS A 280 -3.96 -7.98 -3.98
C CYS A 280 -4.16 -9.49 -4.07
N GLY A 281 -5.15 -10.07 -3.39
CA GLY A 281 -5.48 -11.51 -3.43
C GLY A 281 -4.33 -12.42 -2.94
N THR A 282 -3.64 -12.01 -1.89
CA THR A 282 -2.55 -12.75 -1.24
C THR A 282 -2.57 -12.49 0.25
N ALA A 283 -2.04 -13.43 1.03
CA ALA A 283 -1.72 -13.19 2.42
C ALA A 283 -0.73 -12.01 2.54
N LEU A 284 -0.75 -11.35 3.69
CA LEU A 284 0.22 -10.32 4.04
C LEU A 284 1.64 -10.90 3.95
N SER A 285 2.60 -10.08 3.54
CA SER A 285 3.98 -10.52 3.29
C SER A 285 4.97 -9.54 3.89
N GLU A 286 6.24 -9.94 4.04
CA GLU A 286 7.31 -9.04 4.47
C GLU A 286 7.47 -7.80 3.54
N GLY A 287 7.16 -7.95 2.25
CA GLY A 287 7.10 -6.82 1.31
C GLY A 287 6.04 -5.79 1.71
N HIS A 288 4.85 -6.28 2.08
CA HIS A 288 3.77 -5.46 2.61
C HIS A 288 4.15 -4.80 3.94
N ALA A 289 4.73 -5.55 4.88
CA ALA A 289 5.17 -5.00 6.16
C ALA A 289 6.23 -3.91 5.98
N ARG A 290 7.24 -4.11 5.12
CA ARG A 290 8.23 -3.07 4.79
C ARG A 290 7.58 -1.85 4.15
N ASN A 291 6.55 -2.04 3.33
CA ASN A 291 5.80 -0.95 2.71
C ASN A 291 5.02 -0.13 3.77
N LEU A 292 4.30 -0.81 4.67
CA LEU A 292 3.59 -0.18 5.79
C LEU A 292 4.53 0.56 6.73
N ARG A 293 5.65 -0.08 7.11
CA ARG A 293 6.63 0.45 8.08
C ARG A 293 7.29 1.77 7.67
N ARG A 294 7.33 2.06 6.37
CA ARG A 294 7.79 3.35 5.82
C ARG A 294 6.77 4.48 6.00
N ARG A 295 5.52 4.16 6.30
CA ARG A 295 4.38 5.09 6.33
C ARG A 295 3.80 5.29 7.72
N THR A 296 3.71 4.22 8.51
CA THR A 296 3.24 4.25 9.89
C THR A 296 3.78 3.04 10.65
N ARG A 297 3.70 3.08 11.98
CA ARG A 297 3.89 1.92 12.84
C ARG A 297 2.58 1.25 13.24
N ASN A 298 1.44 1.93 13.13
CA ASN A 298 0.17 1.42 13.64
C ASN A 298 -0.66 0.82 12.50
N VAL A 299 -1.03 -0.45 12.64
CA VAL A 299 -1.79 -1.20 11.64
C VAL A 299 -3.00 -1.80 12.31
N VAL A 300 -4.20 -1.57 11.76
CA VAL A 300 -5.39 -2.33 12.12
C VAL A 300 -5.64 -3.35 11.03
N LEU A 301 -5.71 -4.61 11.40
CA LEU A 301 -6.16 -5.68 10.53
C LEU A 301 -7.66 -5.87 10.73
N LEU A 302 -8.43 -5.85 9.65
CA LEU A 302 -9.85 -6.14 9.67
C LEU A 302 -10.08 -7.50 9.02
N PHE A 303 -10.55 -8.46 9.81
CA PHE A 303 -10.84 -9.83 9.38
C PHE A 303 -12.28 -10.21 9.70
N ASP A 304 -12.75 -11.25 9.03
CA ASP A 304 -13.97 -11.96 9.39
C ASP A 304 -13.83 -12.51 10.82
N GLY A 305 -14.90 -12.44 11.62
CA GLY A 305 -14.92 -12.92 13.00
C GLY A 305 -14.92 -14.45 13.16
N ASP A 306 -14.66 -15.19 12.08
CA ASP A 306 -14.64 -16.65 12.09
C ASP A 306 -13.24 -17.22 12.41
N GLU A 307 -13.18 -18.55 12.54
CA GLU A 307 -11.95 -19.28 12.81
C GLU A 307 -10.87 -19.11 11.71
N ALA A 308 -11.27 -18.86 10.46
CA ALA A 308 -10.35 -18.65 9.35
C ALA A 308 -9.70 -17.26 9.41
N GLY A 309 -10.50 -16.21 9.68
CA GLY A 309 -10.03 -14.85 9.90
C GLY A 309 -9.10 -14.73 11.10
N GLN A 310 -9.42 -15.43 12.20
CA GLN A 310 -8.54 -15.47 13.37
C GLN A 310 -7.17 -16.12 13.06
N ARG A 311 -7.14 -17.23 12.32
CA ARG A 311 -5.87 -17.82 11.86
C ARG A 311 -5.12 -16.92 10.89
N ALA A 312 -5.82 -16.14 10.06
CA ALA A 312 -5.21 -15.16 9.16
C ALA A 312 -4.57 -14.00 9.93
N MET A 313 -5.18 -13.58 11.03
CA MET A 313 -4.62 -12.61 11.95
C MET A 313 -3.32 -13.10 12.58
N GLU A 314 -3.28 -14.33 13.13
CA GLU A 314 -2.06 -14.90 13.72
C GLU A 314 -0.90 -14.95 12.70
N ARG A 315 -1.16 -15.43 11.48
CA ARG A 315 -0.17 -15.41 10.39
C ARG A 315 0.29 -14.01 10.02
N SER A 316 -0.59 -13.02 10.16
CA SER A 316 -0.22 -11.62 9.89
C SER A 316 0.68 -11.04 10.98
N LEU A 317 0.55 -11.49 12.24
CA LEU A 317 1.45 -11.10 13.33
C LEU A 317 2.89 -11.57 13.06
N GLU A 318 3.08 -12.78 12.53
CA GLU A 318 4.40 -13.30 12.17
C GLU A 318 5.14 -12.41 11.16
N VAL A 319 4.39 -11.67 10.33
CA VAL A 319 4.92 -10.76 9.32
C VAL A 319 5.09 -9.34 9.85
N LEU A 320 4.17 -8.88 10.71
CA LEU A 320 4.13 -7.49 11.20
C LEU A 320 5.07 -7.24 12.37
N LEU A 321 5.13 -8.16 13.34
CA LEU A 321 5.91 -7.98 14.57
C LEU A 321 7.42 -7.79 14.28
N PRO A 322 8.08 -8.63 13.46
CA PRO A 322 9.51 -8.45 13.13
C PRO A 322 9.80 -7.12 12.44
N ALA A 323 8.84 -6.58 11.69
CA ALA A 323 8.96 -5.27 11.04
C ALA A 323 8.82 -4.09 12.03
N GLY A 324 8.55 -4.35 13.30
CA GLY A 324 8.30 -3.36 14.33
C GLY A 324 6.99 -2.61 14.12
N LEU A 325 5.98 -3.27 13.53
CA LEU A 325 4.63 -2.75 13.38
C LEU A 325 3.77 -3.17 14.58
N ARG A 326 2.98 -2.22 15.08
CA ARG A 326 1.99 -2.40 16.14
C ARG A 326 0.66 -2.79 15.50
N ALA A 327 0.34 -4.06 15.58
CA ALA A 327 -0.88 -4.62 15.01
C ALA A 327 -2.04 -4.57 16.02
N ARG A 328 -3.19 -4.09 15.57
CA ARG A 328 -4.50 -4.18 16.21
C ARG A 328 -5.41 -5.06 15.36
N ALA A 329 -6.36 -5.75 15.96
CA ALA A 329 -7.28 -6.64 15.25
C ALA A 329 -8.73 -6.18 15.46
N ALA A 330 -9.39 -5.78 14.37
CA ALA A 330 -10.83 -5.57 14.32
C ALA A 330 -11.45 -6.84 13.73
N LEU A 331 -12.44 -7.41 14.42
CA LEU A 331 -13.17 -8.58 13.96
C LEU A 331 -14.59 -8.18 13.60
N LEU A 332 -15.00 -8.51 12.38
CA LEU A 332 -16.39 -8.33 11.97
C LEU A 332 -17.29 -9.33 12.69
N PRO A 333 -18.57 -8.99 12.94
CA PRO A 333 -19.56 -9.97 13.37
C PRO A 333 -19.57 -11.20 12.46
N PRO A 334 -19.80 -12.41 12.99
CA PRO A 334 -19.81 -13.63 12.19
C PRO A 334 -20.77 -13.55 11.00
N GLY A 335 -20.29 -13.88 9.80
CA GLY A 335 -21.09 -13.89 8.58
C GLY A 335 -21.42 -12.49 8.02
N THR A 336 -20.68 -11.46 8.43
CA THR A 336 -20.76 -10.11 7.85
C THR A 336 -19.44 -9.72 7.21
N ASP A 337 -19.52 -9.03 6.07
CA ASP A 337 -18.38 -8.34 5.47
C ASP A 337 -18.47 -6.81 5.74
N PRO A 338 -17.42 -6.01 5.43
CA PRO A 338 -17.48 -4.56 5.66
C PRO A 338 -18.57 -3.83 4.86
N ASP A 339 -18.97 -4.37 3.70
CA ASP A 339 -20.03 -3.81 2.86
C ASP A 339 -21.41 -4.05 3.50
N ASP A 340 -21.63 -5.26 4.03
CA ASP A 340 -22.82 -5.64 4.81
C ASP A 340 -22.95 -4.79 6.08
N LEU A 341 -21.86 -4.62 6.83
CA LEU A 341 -21.87 -3.83 8.06
C LEU A 341 -22.14 -2.35 7.76
N LEU A 342 -21.51 -1.81 6.70
CA LEU A 342 -21.75 -0.45 6.24
C LEU A 342 -23.21 -0.24 5.83
N ALA A 343 -23.81 -1.20 5.13
CA ALA A 343 -25.20 -1.12 4.69
C ALA A 343 -26.21 -1.21 5.85
N ARG A 344 -25.92 -2.03 6.87
CA ARG A 344 -26.83 -2.29 7.99
C ARG A 344 -26.72 -1.28 9.13
N GLU A 345 -25.49 -0.93 9.52
CA GLU A 345 -25.20 -0.15 10.74
C GLU A 345 -24.55 1.20 10.44
N GLY A 346 -24.12 1.44 9.19
CA GLY A 346 -23.60 2.71 8.74
C GLY A 346 -22.11 2.93 9.01
N ALA A 347 -21.62 4.07 8.55
CA ALA A 347 -20.19 4.42 8.60
C ALA A 347 -19.66 4.58 10.04
N GLU A 348 -20.50 5.08 10.95
CA GLU A 348 -20.12 5.30 12.35
C GLU A 348 -19.83 3.97 13.07
N ALA A 349 -20.65 2.95 12.85
CA ALA A 349 -20.45 1.61 13.43
C ALA A 349 -19.14 0.97 12.94
N LEU A 350 -18.89 1.02 11.62
CA LEU A 350 -17.65 0.48 11.05
C LEU A 350 -16.41 1.25 11.52
N GLY A 351 -16.50 2.58 11.64
CA GLY A 351 -15.43 3.40 12.22
C GLY A 351 -15.18 3.06 13.69
N ALA A 352 -16.24 2.95 14.50
CA ALA A 352 -16.14 2.60 15.92
C ALA A 352 -15.51 1.21 16.13
N LEU A 353 -15.83 0.23 15.28
CA LEU A 353 -15.21 -1.10 15.31
C LEU A 353 -13.68 -1.03 15.14
N ILE A 354 -13.21 -0.21 14.21
CA ILE A 354 -11.79 -0.02 13.92
C ILE A 354 -11.10 0.74 15.05
N GLU A 355 -11.76 1.76 15.60
CA GLU A 355 -11.23 2.53 16.74
C GLU A 355 -11.15 1.70 18.02
N ALA A 356 -12.08 0.78 18.23
CA ALA A 356 -12.13 -0.09 19.41
C ALA A 356 -11.22 -1.34 19.31
N ALA A 357 -10.60 -1.59 18.14
CA ALA A 357 -9.80 -2.80 17.89
C ALA A 357 -8.74 -3.04 18.99
N PRO A 358 -8.75 -4.17 19.73
CA PRO A 358 -7.68 -4.46 20.69
C PRO A 358 -6.34 -4.67 20.00
N ALA A 359 -5.24 -4.71 20.76
CA ALA A 359 -3.98 -5.15 20.19
C ALA A 359 -4.13 -6.59 19.67
N ALA A 360 -3.56 -6.90 18.51
CA ALA A 360 -3.71 -8.23 17.91
C ALA A 360 -3.05 -9.32 18.78
N LEU A 361 -1.96 -8.98 19.48
CA LEU A 361 -1.35 -9.86 20.48
C LEU A 361 -2.23 -10.10 21.70
N ASP A 362 -2.97 -9.08 22.14
CA ASP A 362 -3.93 -9.23 23.24
C ASP A 362 -5.01 -10.25 22.87
N PHE A 363 -5.53 -10.13 21.66
CA PHE A 363 -6.48 -11.09 21.12
C PHE A 363 -5.90 -12.51 21.01
N ALA A 364 -4.64 -12.66 20.56
CA ALA A 364 -3.97 -13.96 20.49
C ALA A 364 -3.79 -14.59 21.89
N ILE A 365 -3.48 -13.78 22.91
CA ILE A 365 -3.38 -14.21 24.31
C ILE A 365 -4.75 -14.69 24.82
N ASP A 366 -5.79 -13.87 24.65
CA ASP A 366 -7.13 -14.20 25.14
C ASP A 366 -7.66 -15.49 24.51
N ARG A 367 -7.38 -15.70 23.22
CA ARG A 367 -7.73 -16.91 22.50
C ARG A 367 -6.97 -18.14 23.00
N ALA A 368 -5.66 -18.02 23.23
CA ALA A 368 -4.85 -19.12 23.75
C ALA A 368 -5.36 -19.57 25.12
N VAL A 369 -5.71 -18.61 25.98
CA VAL A 369 -6.28 -18.85 27.32
C VAL A 369 -7.68 -19.48 27.22
N ALA A 370 -8.51 -19.01 26.29
CA ALA A 370 -9.87 -19.55 26.10
C ALA A 370 -9.89 -21.02 25.62
N ARG A 371 -8.79 -21.54 25.04
CA ARG A 371 -8.66 -22.96 24.69
C ARG A 371 -8.39 -23.86 25.90
N GLY A 372 -7.94 -23.29 27.02
CA GLY A 372 -7.67 -24.00 28.26
C GLY A 372 -6.50 -23.37 29.02
N CYS A 373 -6.65 -23.17 30.32
CA CYS A 373 -5.59 -22.68 31.22
C CYS A 373 -5.79 -23.15 32.67
N ALA A 374 -6.59 -24.20 32.90
CA ALA A 374 -6.99 -24.64 34.22
C ALA A 374 -5.96 -25.57 34.88
N SER A 375 -5.07 -26.18 34.10
CA SER A 375 -3.99 -27.04 34.58
C SER A 375 -2.62 -26.53 34.14
N PRO A 376 -1.52 -26.91 34.82
CA PRO A 376 -0.17 -26.56 34.38
C PRO A 376 0.16 -26.98 32.94
N ALA A 377 -0.42 -28.09 32.46
CA ALA A 377 -0.25 -28.54 31.08
C ALA A 377 -0.94 -27.58 30.09
N GLU A 378 -2.20 -27.22 30.35
CA GLU A 378 -2.94 -26.26 29.52
C GLU A 378 -2.31 -24.86 29.55
N GLN A 379 -1.82 -24.42 30.70
CA GLN A 379 -1.05 -23.18 30.83
C GLN A 379 0.21 -23.21 29.94
N ALA A 380 0.93 -24.34 29.93
CA ALA A 380 2.11 -24.52 29.08
C ALA A 380 1.73 -24.48 27.59
N ASP A 381 0.61 -25.09 27.18
CA ASP A 381 0.13 -25.07 25.80
C ASP A 381 -0.27 -23.65 25.34
N ALA A 382 -0.94 -22.88 26.20
CA ALA A 382 -1.27 -21.48 25.93
C ALA A 382 0.01 -20.63 25.76
N VAL A 383 1.00 -20.82 26.64
CA VAL A 383 2.30 -20.14 26.53
C VAL A 383 3.03 -20.57 25.26
N ALA A 384 3.07 -21.86 24.94
CA ALA A 384 3.72 -22.39 23.74
C ALA A 384 3.12 -21.83 22.44
N THR A 385 1.83 -21.49 22.46
CA THR A 385 1.14 -20.86 21.33
C THR A 385 1.57 -19.39 21.13
N VAL A 386 1.69 -18.62 22.21
CA VAL A 386 1.90 -17.15 22.15
C VAL A 386 3.37 -16.75 22.21
N ALA A 387 4.20 -17.47 22.96
CA ALA A 387 5.61 -17.14 23.16
C ALA A 387 6.40 -16.97 21.84
N PRO A 388 6.17 -17.79 20.78
CA PRO A 388 6.81 -17.56 19.48
C PRO A 388 6.50 -16.19 18.89
N LEU A 389 5.27 -15.68 19.05
CA LEU A 389 4.89 -14.35 18.58
C LEU A 389 5.57 -13.24 19.40
N LEU A 390 5.69 -13.42 20.72
CA LEU A 390 6.39 -12.45 21.58
C LEU A 390 7.86 -12.32 21.24
N ALA A 391 8.51 -13.44 20.87
CA ALA A 391 9.92 -13.48 20.47
C ALA A 391 10.19 -12.70 19.17
N LEU A 392 9.16 -12.44 18.35
CA LEU A 392 9.28 -11.65 17.12
C LEU A 392 9.30 -10.14 17.37
N ILE A 393 9.00 -9.67 18.59
CA ILE A 393 8.90 -8.25 18.91
C ILE A 393 10.30 -7.66 19.11
N PRO A 394 10.75 -6.70 18.28
CA PRO A 394 12.10 -6.13 18.40
C PRO A 394 12.31 -5.28 19.66
N SER A 395 11.23 -4.71 20.21
CA SER A 395 11.27 -3.86 21.40
C SER A 395 11.21 -4.72 22.65
N GLY A 396 12.30 -4.76 23.42
CA GLY A 396 12.34 -5.49 24.70
C GLY A 396 11.30 -5.01 25.72
N VAL A 397 10.94 -3.71 25.68
CA VAL A 397 9.90 -3.14 26.55
C VAL A 397 8.51 -3.63 26.15
N GLU A 398 8.17 -3.59 24.85
CA GLU A 398 6.87 -4.09 24.37
C GLU A 398 6.76 -5.60 24.58
N CYS A 399 7.83 -6.36 24.28
CA CYS A 399 7.90 -7.80 24.52
C CYS A 399 7.66 -8.14 26.01
N SER A 400 8.38 -7.47 26.92
CA SER A 400 8.22 -7.69 28.36
C SER A 400 6.80 -7.35 28.85
N GLY A 401 6.19 -6.28 28.35
CA GLY A 401 4.81 -5.93 28.68
C GLY A 401 3.80 -7.01 28.29
N PHE A 402 3.89 -7.53 27.05
CA PHE A 402 3.01 -8.62 26.61
C PHE A 402 3.32 -9.95 27.31
N ALA A 403 4.59 -10.24 27.64
CA ALA A 403 4.95 -11.41 28.43
C ALA A 403 4.34 -11.35 29.85
N GLN A 404 4.35 -10.17 30.48
CA GLN A 404 3.70 -9.96 31.77
C GLN A 404 2.18 -10.14 31.66
N ARG A 405 1.55 -9.60 30.61
CA ARG A 405 0.12 -9.84 30.35
C ARG A 405 -0.17 -11.34 30.23
N LEU A 406 0.57 -12.05 29.37
CA LEU A 406 0.38 -13.50 29.17
C LEU A 406 0.49 -14.23 30.51
N ALA A 407 1.53 -13.94 31.31
CA ALA A 407 1.74 -14.54 32.63
C ALA A 407 0.54 -14.32 33.57
N LEU A 408 0.00 -13.10 33.61
CA LEU A 408 -1.19 -12.78 34.40
C LEU A 408 -2.42 -13.56 33.92
N SER A 409 -2.61 -13.71 32.60
CA SER A 409 -3.74 -14.42 32.03
C SER A 409 -3.68 -15.93 32.25
N VAL A 410 -2.49 -16.54 32.22
CA VAL A 410 -2.32 -17.99 32.48
C VAL A 410 -2.13 -18.32 33.96
N GLY A 411 -1.83 -17.34 34.82
CA GLY A 411 -1.59 -17.54 36.24
C GLY A 411 -0.23 -18.17 36.58
N THR A 412 0.76 -18.06 35.69
CA THR A 412 2.12 -18.59 35.89
C THR A 412 3.17 -17.66 35.28
N GLU A 413 4.41 -17.69 35.78
CA GLU A 413 5.52 -16.90 35.24
C GLU A 413 5.95 -17.42 33.86
N VAL A 414 5.97 -16.53 32.86
CA VAL A 414 6.56 -16.82 31.54
C VAL A 414 8.07 -16.59 31.64
N ARG A 415 8.84 -17.67 31.77
CA ARG A 415 10.31 -17.61 31.70
C ARG A 415 10.75 -17.63 30.25
N HIS A 416 11.51 -16.61 29.82
CA HIS A 416 12.15 -16.61 28.51
C HIS A 416 13.09 -17.83 28.40
N VAL A 417 12.87 -18.68 27.40
CA VAL A 417 13.80 -19.76 27.01
C VAL A 417 14.61 -19.31 25.82
#